data_AF-A0A4D6KHX2-F1
#
_entry.id   AF-A0A4D6KHX2-F1
#
_cell.length_a   1.000
_cell.length_b   1.000
_cell.length_c   1.000
_cell.angle_alpha   90.00
_cell.angle_beta   90.00
_cell.angle_gamma   90.00
#
_symmetry.space_group_name_H-M   'P 1'
#
loop_
_entity.id
_entity.type
_entity.pdbx_description
1 polymer ?
#
loop_
_entity_poly.entity_id
_entity_poly.type
_entity_poly.pdbx_seq_one_letter_code
_entity_poly.pdbx_strand_id
1 'polypeptide(L)'
;MKRIPSCVSSFAIQMILVASISVPFTLSQPSFHGDGDLVDQICRKTPFYDLCSSILHSNPLSPKPDLKAVALLMVNNIVVNATDTLSYIEGLLKQTPDRELEQALAFCAESYIPLIKYILPQAADAISQGRFGFASYCISDALKEISNCDKKFSGTTQAPLGDRNDIVQKLVDVASAIIKLLLKA
;
A
#
# COMPACT_ATOMS: atom_id res chain seq x y z
N MET A 1 -41.06 23.32 -33.17
CA MET A 1 -40.59 24.45 -32.33
C MET A 1 -41.04 24.22 -30.89
N LYS A 2 -40.16 24.58 -29.95
CA LYS A 2 -40.06 24.14 -28.56
C LYS A 2 -41.36 24.31 -27.74
N ARG A 3 -41.74 23.28 -26.98
CA ARG A 3 -42.57 23.43 -25.78
C ARG A 3 -41.64 23.62 -24.59
N ILE A 4 -41.80 24.76 -23.92
CA ILE A 4 -41.29 25.01 -22.56
C ILE A 4 -42.53 25.02 -21.66
N PRO A 5 -42.51 24.31 -20.54
CA PRO A 5 -43.26 24.74 -19.36
C PRO A 5 -42.30 25.04 -18.22
N SER A 6 -42.30 26.30 -17.83
CA SER A 6 -41.78 26.81 -16.57
C SER A 6 -42.53 26.18 -15.40
N CYS A 7 -41.79 25.65 -14.43
CA CYS A 7 -42.17 25.55 -13.02
C CYS A 7 -40.88 25.37 -12.20
N VAL A 8 -40.00 26.38 -12.22
CA VAL A 8 -38.98 26.54 -11.19
C VAL A 8 -39.71 27.05 -9.96
N SER A 9 -40.16 26.12 -9.12
CA SER A 9 -40.78 26.44 -7.84
C SER A 9 -39.90 25.89 -6.73
N SER A 10 -39.46 26.83 -5.89
CA SER A 10 -39.25 26.65 -4.45
C SER A 10 -38.04 25.84 -3.98
N PHE A 11 -36.82 26.35 -4.20
CA PHE A 11 -35.67 26.05 -3.33
C PHE A 11 -34.92 27.33 -2.91
N ALA A 12 -35.66 28.41 -2.74
CA ALA A 12 -35.21 29.56 -1.97
C ALA A 12 -36.09 29.61 -0.72
N ILE A 13 -35.49 29.89 0.44
CA ILE A 13 -36.10 29.94 1.78
C ILE A 13 -36.08 28.59 2.52
N GLN A 14 -34.88 28.08 2.83
CA GLN A 14 -34.53 27.49 4.13
C GLN A 14 -33.00 27.62 4.29
N MET A 15 -32.51 28.85 4.34
CA MET A 15 -31.18 29.18 4.84
C MET A 15 -31.37 29.87 6.19
N ILE A 16 -30.63 29.41 7.21
CA ILE A 16 -30.39 30.02 8.53
C ILE A 16 -31.23 29.42 9.69
N LEU A 17 -30.67 28.39 10.34
CA LEU A 17 -30.32 28.35 11.78
C LEU A 17 -30.08 26.89 12.23
N VAL A 18 -28.89 26.35 11.93
CA VAL A 18 -28.30 25.36 12.83
C VAL A 18 -27.05 26.01 13.37
N ALA A 19 -27.20 26.51 14.60
CA ALA A 19 -26.12 27.10 15.37
C ALA A 19 -24.92 26.16 15.41
N SER A 20 -23.75 26.77 15.35
CA SER A 20 -22.43 26.18 15.50
C SER A 20 -22.35 25.24 16.70
N ILE A 21 -22.68 23.97 16.51
CA ILE A 21 -22.09 22.90 17.30
C ILE A 21 -20.77 22.63 16.62
N SER A 22 -19.75 23.38 17.01
CA SER A 22 -18.37 22.94 16.85
C SER A 22 -18.23 21.69 17.71
N VAL A 23 -18.68 20.53 17.21
CA VAL A 23 -18.23 19.25 17.71
C VAL A 23 -16.74 19.28 17.38
N PRO A 24 -15.82 19.33 18.36
CA PRO A 24 -14.44 19.10 18.04
C PRO A 24 -14.41 17.70 17.45
N PHE A 25 -14.18 17.59 16.15
CA PHE A 25 -13.77 16.34 15.53
C PHE A 25 -12.39 16.06 16.13
N THR A 26 -12.37 15.52 17.34
CA THR A 26 -11.17 14.92 17.89
C THR A 26 -10.91 13.74 16.97
N LEU A 27 -9.91 13.86 16.10
CA LEU A 27 -9.26 12.69 15.53
C LEU A 27 -8.76 11.90 16.74
N SER A 28 -9.56 10.95 17.20
CA SER A 28 -9.15 9.95 18.18
C SER A 28 -8.18 9.04 17.44
N GLN A 29 -6.93 9.50 17.25
CA GLN A 29 -5.87 8.60 16.84
C GLN A 29 -5.67 7.59 17.98
N PRO A 30 -5.41 6.31 17.68
CA PRO A 30 -5.00 5.34 18.68
C PRO A 30 -3.75 5.90 19.35
N SER A 31 -3.90 6.39 20.57
CA SER A 31 -2.79 6.85 21.36
C SER A 31 -2.23 5.62 22.05
N PHE A 32 -1.11 5.13 21.53
CA PHE A 32 -0.33 4.07 22.17
C PHE A 32 0.26 4.62 23.47
N HIS A 33 -0.52 4.56 24.54
CA HIS A 33 -0.08 4.82 25.91
C HIS A 33 0.43 3.52 26.50
N GLY A 34 1.73 3.29 26.36
CA GLY A 34 2.46 2.22 27.02
C GLY A 34 3.94 2.49 26.89
N ASP A 35 4.66 2.41 28.01
CA ASP A 35 6.11 2.57 28.15
C ASP A 35 6.95 1.52 27.36
N GLY A 36 6.29 0.66 26.56
CA GLY A 36 6.93 -0.27 25.65
C GLY A 36 7.24 0.41 24.31
N ASP A 37 8.38 0.06 23.71
CA ASP A 37 8.79 0.51 22.39
C ASP A 37 7.62 0.42 21.39
N LEU A 38 7.20 1.56 20.85
CA LEU A 38 6.08 1.62 19.91
C LEU A 38 6.34 0.75 18.68
N VAL A 39 7.61 0.59 18.28
CA VAL A 39 8.02 -0.33 17.22
C VAL A 39 7.62 -1.76 17.59
N ASP A 40 7.92 -2.22 18.80
CA ASP A 40 7.55 -3.54 19.30
C ASP A 40 6.02 -3.72 19.31
N GLN A 41 5.27 -2.72 19.79
CA GLN A 41 3.80 -2.77 19.84
C GLN A 41 3.16 -2.89 18.45
N ILE A 42 3.75 -2.26 17.43
CA ILE A 42 3.28 -2.34 16.05
C ILE A 42 3.70 -3.68 15.43
N CYS A 43 4.99 -4.02 15.49
CA CYS A 43 5.54 -5.18 14.80
C CYS A 43 5.04 -6.52 15.37
N ARG A 44 4.64 -6.59 16.65
CA ARG A 44 3.95 -7.78 17.19
C ARG A 44 2.58 -8.03 16.55
N LYS A 45 1.98 -7.02 15.93
CA LYS A 45 0.69 -7.12 15.22
C LYS A 45 0.86 -7.34 13.72
N THR A 46 2.09 -7.48 13.24
CA THR A 46 2.38 -7.78 11.83
C THR A 46 2.90 -9.21 11.70
N PRO A 47 2.73 -9.85 10.53
CA PRO A 47 3.59 -10.96 10.18
C PRO A 47 5.05 -10.47 10.09
N PHE A 48 6.03 -11.39 10.18
CA PHE A 48 7.46 -11.09 10.02
C PHE A 48 7.97 -9.97 10.95
N TYR A 49 7.87 -10.19 12.26
CA TYR A 49 8.29 -9.24 13.30
C TYR A 49 9.69 -8.65 13.04
N ASP A 50 10.68 -9.50 12.77
CA ASP A 50 12.07 -9.07 12.58
C ASP A 50 12.22 -8.13 11.37
N LEU A 51 11.50 -8.40 10.28
CA LEU A 51 11.49 -7.54 9.09
C LEU A 51 10.88 -6.17 9.43
N CYS A 52 9.72 -6.16 10.09
CA CYS A 52 9.08 -4.92 10.53
C CYS A 52 10.00 -4.10 11.44
N SER A 53 10.57 -4.75 12.47
CA SER A 53 11.46 -4.11 13.44
C SER A 53 12.71 -3.54 12.77
N SER A 54 13.37 -4.32 11.91
CA SER A 54 14.54 -3.88 11.16
C SER A 54 14.26 -2.63 10.31
N ILE A 55 13.12 -2.59 9.62
CA ILE A 55 12.74 -1.43 8.80
C ILE A 55 12.51 -0.19 9.67
N LEU A 56 11.79 -0.33 10.78
CA LEU A 56 11.46 0.80 11.64
C LEU A 56 12.68 1.35 12.38
N HIS A 57 13.61 0.50 12.83
CA HIS A 57 14.86 0.97 13.44
C HIS A 57 15.82 1.61 12.43
N SER A 58 15.85 1.12 11.19
CA SER A 58 16.70 1.70 10.13
C SER A 58 16.16 3.02 9.57
N ASN A 59 14.89 3.33 9.83
CA ASN A 59 14.21 4.53 9.35
C ASN A 59 13.52 5.24 10.52
N PRO A 60 14.30 5.87 11.42
CA PRO A 60 13.74 6.50 12.60
C PRO A 60 12.74 7.58 12.20
N LEU A 61 11.48 7.36 12.55
CA LEU A 61 10.42 8.35 12.42
C LEU A 61 10.51 9.37 13.57
N SER A 62 9.61 10.36 13.60
CA SER A 62 9.53 11.30 14.72
C SER A 62 9.41 10.55 16.07
N PRO A 63 9.75 11.14 17.22
CA PRO A 63 9.75 10.43 18.52
C PRO A 63 8.43 9.77 18.93
N LYS A 64 7.32 10.13 18.27
CA LYS A 64 5.99 9.53 18.44
C LYS A 64 5.36 9.36 17.06
N PRO A 65 5.79 8.37 16.26
CA PRO A 65 5.23 8.17 14.94
C PRO A 65 3.78 7.72 15.05
N ASP A 66 2.90 8.33 14.25
CA ASP A 66 1.55 7.81 14.11
C ASP A 66 1.56 6.58 13.17
N LEU A 67 0.51 5.75 13.27
CA LEU A 67 0.38 4.56 12.43
C LEU A 67 0.34 4.89 10.92
N LYS A 68 -0.06 6.12 10.55
CA LYS A 68 -0.07 6.57 9.15
C LYS A 68 1.35 6.70 8.62
N ALA A 69 2.24 7.37 9.37
CA ALA A 69 3.65 7.51 9.03
C ALA A 69 4.32 6.15 8.90
N VAL A 70 4.01 5.22 9.81
CA VAL A 70 4.51 3.84 9.74
C VAL A 70 3.99 3.10 8.50
N ALA A 71 2.71 3.23 8.18
CA ALA A 71 2.14 2.62 6.97
C ALA A 71 2.76 3.18 5.68
N LEU A 72 2.95 4.51 5.60
CA LEU A 72 3.61 5.17 4.47
C LEU A 72 5.07 4.70 4.31
N LEU A 73 5.80 4.58 5.42
CA LEU A 73 7.16 4.05 5.41
C LEU A 73 7.22 2.63 4.85
N MET A 74 6.29 1.75 5.24
CA MET A 74 6.22 0.40 4.69
C MET A 74 5.90 0.40 3.19
N VAL A 75 4.95 1.23 2.74
CA VAL A 75 4.66 1.38 1.29
C VAL A 75 5.89 1.84 0.52
N ASN A 76 6.66 2.79 1.05
CA ASN A 76 7.90 3.25 0.43
C ASN A 76 8.95 2.13 0.34
N ASN A 77 9.08 1.29 1.37
CA ASN A 77 9.98 0.13 1.33
C ASN A 77 9.55 -0.89 0.27
N ILE A 78 8.25 -1.10 0.07
CA ILE A 78 7.74 -1.93 -1.03
C ILE A 78 8.13 -1.32 -2.38
N VAL A 79 7.94 0.00 -2.56
CA VAL A 79 8.32 0.70 -3.82
C VAL A 79 9.80 0.51 -4.14
N VAL A 80 10.69 0.66 -3.15
CA VAL A 80 12.13 0.49 -3.33
C VAL A 80 12.46 -0.93 -3.78
N ASN A 81 11.97 -1.94 -3.06
CA ASN A 81 12.27 -3.35 -3.39
C ASN A 81 11.63 -3.78 -4.71
N ALA A 82 10.41 -3.30 -5.01
CA ALA A 82 9.74 -3.57 -6.28
C ALA A 82 10.49 -2.94 -7.46
N THR A 83 11.00 -1.71 -7.31
CA THR A 83 11.80 -1.02 -8.34
C THR A 83 13.13 -1.72 -8.60
N ASP A 84 13.81 -2.14 -7.54
CA ASP A 84 15.04 -2.94 -7.66
C ASP A 84 14.77 -4.28 -8.36
N THR A 85 13.67 -4.94 -8.01
CA THR A 85 13.25 -6.20 -8.65
C THR A 85 12.92 -6.01 -10.12
N LEU A 86 12.20 -4.96 -10.50
CA LEU A 86 11.94 -4.63 -11.90
C LEU A 86 13.25 -4.38 -12.68
N SER A 87 14.18 -3.62 -12.09
CA SER A 87 15.48 -3.35 -12.71
C SER A 87 16.28 -4.64 -12.94
N TYR A 88 16.20 -5.57 -11.98
CA TYR A 88 16.81 -6.89 -12.11
C TYR A 88 16.16 -7.73 -13.23
N ILE A 89 14.83 -7.75 -13.31
CA ILE A 89 14.07 -8.40 -14.39
C ILE A 89 14.49 -7.85 -15.76
N GLU A 90 14.55 -6.54 -15.92
CA GLU A 90 14.98 -5.88 -17.16
C GLU A 90 16.44 -6.22 -17.52
N GLY A 91 17.30 -6.40 -16.51
CA GLY A 91 18.67 -6.87 -16.69
C GLY A 91 18.75 -8.30 -17.23
N LEU A 92 17.91 -9.20 -16.71
CA LEU A 92 17.83 -10.59 -17.16
C LEU A 92 17.26 -10.71 -18.58
N LEU A 93 16.22 -9.92 -18.89
CA LEU A 93 15.60 -9.89 -20.23
C LEU A 93 16.60 -9.55 -21.34
N LYS A 94 17.58 -8.69 -21.07
CA LYS A 94 18.63 -8.32 -22.04
C LYS A 94 19.63 -9.45 -22.31
N GLN A 95 19.71 -10.45 -21.44
CA GLN A 95 20.77 -11.46 -21.43
C GLN A 95 20.26 -12.87 -21.77
N THR A 96 18.99 -13.16 -21.49
CA THR A 96 18.46 -14.52 -21.66
C THR A 96 18.25 -14.87 -23.14
N PRO A 97 18.84 -15.99 -23.63
CA PRO A 97 18.47 -16.57 -24.91
C PRO A 97 17.31 -17.58 -24.79
N ASP A 98 16.94 -17.96 -23.56
CA ASP A 98 15.86 -18.89 -23.29
C ASP A 98 14.51 -18.17 -23.41
N ARG A 99 13.68 -18.64 -24.36
CA ARG A 99 12.38 -18.05 -24.70
C ARG A 99 11.33 -18.25 -23.62
N GLU A 100 11.34 -19.38 -22.90
CA GLU A 100 10.38 -19.61 -21.81
C GLU A 100 10.70 -18.70 -20.63
N LEU A 101 11.99 -18.56 -20.31
CA LEU A 101 12.47 -17.61 -19.31
C LEU A 101 12.18 -16.16 -19.71
N GLU A 102 12.40 -15.79 -20.98
CA GLU A 102 12.07 -14.48 -21.51
C GLU A 102 10.58 -14.14 -21.32
N GLN A 103 9.68 -15.07 -21.65
CA GLN A 103 8.23 -14.88 -21.49
C GLN A 103 7.82 -14.74 -20.03
N ALA A 104 8.38 -15.54 -19.13
CA ALA A 104 8.11 -15.44 -17.70
C ALA A 104 8.60 -14.09 -17.12
N LEU A 105 9.81 -13.66 -17.50
CA LEU A 105 10.37 -12.38 -17.08
C LEU A 105 9.59 -11.19 -17.65
N ALA A 106 9.16 -11.24 -18.92
CA ALA A 106 8.36 -10.19 -19.54
C ALA A 106 7.02 -10.02 -18.83
N PHE A 107 6.34 -11.13 -18.51
CA PHE A 107 5.11 -11.10 -17.72
C PHE A 107 5.33 -10.47 -16.34
N CYS A 108 6.42 -10.83 -15.66
CA CYS A 108 6.76 -10.21 -14.38
C CYS A 108 7.02 -8.71 -14.50
N ALA A 109 7.73 -8.26 -15.53
CA ALA A 109 7.92 -6.83 -15.77
C ALA A 109 6.57 -6.12 -15.95
N GLU A 110 5.65 -6.70 -16.73
CA GLU A 110 4.30 -6.18 -16.93
C GLU A 110 3.46 -6.12 -15.63
N SER A 111 3.71 -7.01 -14.66
CA SER A 111 3.10 -6.94 -13.32
C SER A 111 3.75 -5.87 -12.42
N TYR A 112 5.09 -5.76 -12.43
CA TYR A 112 5.82 -4.81 -11.58
C TYR A 112 5.67 -3.35 -12.01
N ILE A 113 5.58 -3.07 -13.32
CA ILE A 113 5.43 -1.70 -13.84
C ILE A 113 4.19 -0.98 -13.28
N PRO A 114 2.96 -1.51 -13.39
CA PRO A 114 1.77 -0.85 -12.86
C PRO A 114 1.74 -0.85 -11.33
N LEU A 115 2.31 -1.89 -10.69
CA LEU A 115 2.50 -1.94 -9.25
C LEU A 115 3.24 -0.70 -8.74
N ILE A 116 4.37 -0.38 -9.37
CA ILE A 116 5.23 0.75 -9.00
C ILE A 116 4.61 2.10 -9.43
N LYS A 117 4.09 2.18 -10.67
CA LYS A 117 3.64 3.45 -11.25
C LYS A 117 2.28 3.91 -10.74
N TYR A 118 1.41 2.99 -10.34
CA TYR A 118 0.01 3.31 -10.04
C TYR A 118 -0.43 2.76 -8.69
N ILE A 119 -0.28 1.46 -8.42
CA ILE A 119 -0.89 0.81 -7.27
C ILE A 119 -0.30 1.32 -5.94
N LEU A 120 1.04 1.29 -5.79
CA LEU A 120 1.70 1.73 -4.57
C LEU A 120 1.56 3.25 -4.32
N PRO A 121 1.69 4.13 -5.34
CA PRO A 121 1.38 5.55 -5.18
C PRO A 121 -0.08 5.81 -4.76
N GLN A 122 -1.04 5.08 -5.30
CA GLN A 122 -2.45 5.18 -4.88
C GLN A 122 -2.65 4.71 -3.43
N ALA A 123 -1.97 3.65 -3.00
CA ALA A 123 -1.99 3.22 -1.61
C ALA A 123 -1.45 4.32 -0.67
N ALA A 124 -0.33 4.94 -1.01
CA ALA A 124 0.27 6.03 -0.23
C ALA A 124 -0.64 7.27 -0.16
N ASP A 125 -1.23 7.68 -1.29
CA ASP A 125 -2.21 8.78 -1.33
C ASP A 125 -3.44 8.45 -0.46
N ALA A 126 -3.97 7.22 -0.58
CA ALA A 126 -5.09 6.76 0.23
C ALA A 126 -4.78 6.76 1.74
N ILE A 127 -3.60 6.32 2.16
CA ILE A 127 -3.17 6.39 3.57
C ILE A 127 -3.13 7.85 4.05
N SER A 128 -2.52 8.73 3.26
CA SER A 128 -2.38 10.16 3.59
C SER A 128 -3.74 10.83 3.76
N GLN A 129 -4.70 10.49 2.91
CA GLN A 129 -6.07 11.01 2.94
C GLN A 129 -6.99 10.29 3.94
N GLY A 130 -6.50 9.28 4.67
CA GLY A 130 -7.31 8.51 5.62
C GLY A 130 -8.30 7.54 4.96
N ARG A 131 -8.18 7.29 3.66
CA ARG A 131 -9.02 6.33 2.90
C ARG A 131 -8.49 4.91 3.05
N PHE A 132 -8.41 4.41 4.28
CA PHE A 132 -7.73 3.15 4.59
C PHE A 132 -8.35 1.91 3.94
N GLY A 133 -9.66 1.93 3.65
CA GLY A 133 -10.32 0.86 2.88
C GLY A 133 -9.75 0.76 1.46
N PHE A 134 -9.54 1.91 0.80
CA PHE A 134 -8.93 1.96 -0.52
C PHE A 134 -7.43 1.62 -0.47
N ALA A 135 -6.71 2.08 0.57
CA ALA A 135 -5.32 1.66 0.79
C ALA A 135 -5.18 0.13 0.94
N SER A 136 -6.07 -0.50 1.71
CA SER A 136 -6.09 -1.95 1.88
C SER A 136 -6.41 -2.68 0.57
N TYR A 137 -7.27 -2.11 -0.27
CA TYR A 137 -7.53 -2.64 -1.60
C TYR A 137 -6.27 -2.59 -2.48
N CYS A 138 -5.60 -1.45 -2.57
CA CYS A 138 -4.37 -1.30 -3.36
C CYS A 138 -3.26 -2.26 -2.89
N ILE A 139 -3.07 -2.45 -1.58
CA ILE A 139 -2.06 -3.39 -1.06
C ILE A 139 -2.44 -4.86 -1.34
N SER A 140 -3.74 -5.20 -1.32
CA SER A 140 -4.22 -6.52 -1.76
C SER A 140 -3.96 -6.75 -3.25
N ASP A 141 -4.14 -5.73 -4.07
CA ASP A 141 -3.85 -5.77 -5.50
C ASP A 141 -2.35 -5.95 -5.77
N ALA A 142 -1.51 -5.25 -5.01
CA ALA A 142 -0.06 -5.43 -5.07
C ALA A 142 0.38 -6.87 -4.79
N LEU A 143 -0.22 -7.51 -3.77
CA LEU A 143 0.07 -8.91 -3.45
C LEU A 143 -0.28 -9.85 -4.61
N LYS A 144 -1.38 -9.58 -5.32
CA LYS A 144 -1.80 -10.38 -6.49
C LYS A 144 -0.82 -10.27 -7.63
N GLU A 145 -0.34 -9.06 -7.95
CA GLU A 145 0.65 -8.85 -9.02
C GLU A 145 1.95 -9.62 -8.74
N ILE A 146 2.47 -9.54 -7.50
CA ILE A 146 3.67 -10.28 -7.09
C ILE A 146 3.42 -11.79 -7.19
N SER A 147 2.29 -12.26 -6.66
CA SER A 147 1.93 -13.69 -6.69
C SER A 147 1.74 -14.22 -8.12
N ASN A 148 1.21 -13.40 -9.03
CA ASN A 148 1.02 -13.78 -10.43
C ASN A 148 2.36 -13.89 -11.17
N CYS A 149 3.29 -12.97 -10.89
CA CYS A 149 4.66 -13.08 -11.37
C CYS A 149 5.32 -14.37 -10.85
N ASP A 150 5.25 -14.62 -9.54
CA ASP A 150 5.93 -15.77 -8.93
C ASP A 150 5.42 -17.11 -9.47
N LYS A 151 4.11 -17.18 -9.75
CA LYS A 151 3.49 -18.37 -10.37
C LYS A 151 4.05 -18.70 -11.74
N LYS A 152 4.63 -17.75 -12.49
CA LYS A 152 5.29 -18.04 -13.77
C LYS A 152 6.53 -18.91 -13.60
N PHE A 153 7.09 -18.97 -12.40
CA PHE A 153 8.22 -19.83 -12.07
C PHE A 153 7.81 -21.10 -11.32
N SER A 154 6.52 -21.43 -11.26
CA SER A 154 6.08 -22.67 -10.61
C SER A 154 6.50 -23.89 -11.44
N GLY A 155 7.31 -24.76 -10.84
CA GLY A 155 7.75 -26.01 -11.49
C GLY A 155 8.94 -25.85 -12.45
N THR A 156 9.57 -24.68 -12.52
CA THR A 156 10.88 -24.53 -13.16
C THR A 156 12.01 -24.74 -12.16
N THR A 157 13.14 -25.25 -12.64
CA THR A 157 14.39 -25.35 -11.88
C THR A 157 15.14 -24.02 -11.81
N GLN A 158 14.75 -23.04 -12.64
CA GLN A 158 15.38 -21.72 -12.73
C GLN A 158 14.36 -20.63 -12.37
N ALA A 159 14.30 -20.29 -11.08
CA ALA A 159 13.43 -19.24 -10.54
C ALA A 159 14.28 -18.04 -10.05
N PRO A 160 14.81 -17.21 -10.96
CA PRO A 160 15.76 -16.14 -10.60
C PRO A 160 15.15 -15.03 -9.74
N LEU A 161 13.82 -15.03 -9.55
CA LEU A 161 13.09 -14.02 -8.81
C LEU A 161 12.63 -14.47 -7.42
N GLY A 162 12.81 -15.73 -7.02
CA GLY A 162 12.19 -16.29 -5.80
C GLY A 162 12.42 -15.45 -4.54
N ASP A 163 13.69 -15.21 -4.17
CA ASP A 163 14.02 -14.41 -2.98
C ASP A 163 13.53 -12.96 -3.09
N ARG A 164 13.60 -12.37 -4.29
CA ARG A 164 13.18 -10.98 -4.54
C ARG A 164 11.68 -10.82 -4.39
N ASN A 165 10.90 -11.72 -4.99
CA ASN A 165 9.45 -11.73 -4.90
C ASN A 165 9.00 -12.02 -3.45
N ASP A 166 9.67 -12.95 -2.76
CA ASP A 166 9.40 -13.26 -1.34
C ASP A 166 9.62 -12.03 -0.44
N ILE A 167 10.69 -11.27 -0.62
CA ILE A 167 10.96 -10.07 0.17
C ILE A 167 9.90 -8.98 -0.10
N VAL A 168 9.54 -8.74 -1.36
CA VAL A 168 8.47 -7.77 -1.69
C VAL A 168 7.12 -8.24 -1.12
N GLN A 169 6.81 -9.53 -1.20
CA GLN A 169 5.58 -10.10 -0.63
C GLN A 169 5.53 -9.94 0.89
N LYS A 170 6.62 -10.26 1.61
CA LYS A 170 6.71 -10.06 3.06
C LYS A 170 6.49 -8.61 3.46
N LEU A 171 7.04 -7.66 2.71
CA LEU A 171 6.82 -6.22 2.92
C LEU A 171 5.35 -5.83 2.71
N VAL A 172 4.71 -6.36 1.65
CA VAL A 172 3.28 -6.15 1.36
C VAL A 172 2.40 -6.70 2.49
N ASP A 173 2.74 -7.88 3.03
CA ASP A 173 2.01 -8.50 4.14
C ASP A 173 2.15 -7.70 5.45
N VAL A 174 3.35 -7.18 5.74
CA VAL A 174 3.58 -6.25 6.86
C VAL A 174 2.74 -4.99 6.69
N ALA A 175 2.79 -4.34 5.52
CA ALA A 175 2.01 -3.13 5.25
C ALA A 175 0.50 -3.38 5.37
N SER A 176 0.02 -4.51 4.86
CA SER A 176 -1.39 -4.95 4.97
C SER A 176 -1.83 -5.06 6.43
N ALA A 177 -1.00 -5.65 7.29
CA ALA A 177 -1.29 -5.76 8.71
C ALA A 177 -1.37 -4.38 9.39
N ILE A 178 -0.46 -3.46 9.07
CA ILE A 178 -0.46 -2.10 9.64
C ILE A 178 -1.69 -1.30 9.17
N ILE A 179 -2.06 -1.39 7.89
CA ILE A 179 -3.28 -0.75 7.37
C ILE A 179 -4.54 -1.32 8.04
N LYS A 180 -4.56 -2.63 8.35
CA LYS A 180 -5.65 -3.23 9.13
C LYS A 180 -5.75 -2.67 10.56
N LEU A 181 -4.66 -2.19 11.15
CA LEU A 181 -4.72 -1.47 12.43
C LEU A 181 -5.38 -0.10 12.25
N LEU A 182 -5.06 0.62 11.17
CA LEU A 182 -5.68 1.90 10.82
C LEU A 182 -7.19 1.78 10.53
N LEU A 183 -7.65 0.63 10.01
CA LEU A 183 -9.08 0.37 9.78
C LEU A 183 -9.89 0.13 11.07
N LYS A 184 -9.22 -0.22 12.17
CA LYS A 184 -9.83 -0.51 13.48
C LYS A 184 -9.66 0.64 14.47
N ALA A 185 -8.98 1.70 14.04
CA ALA A 185 -8.62 2.87 14.82
C ALA A 185 -9.80 3.83 15.00
#